data_AF-A0A382RPB3-F1
#
_entry.id   AF-A0A382RPB3-F1
#
_cell.length_a   1.000
_cell.length_b   1.000
_cell.length_c   1.000
_cell.angle_alpha   90.00
_cell.angle_beta   90.00
_cell.angle_gamma   90.00
#
_symmetry.space_group_name_H-M   'P 1'
#
loop_
_entity.id
_entity.type
_entity.pdbx_description
1 polymer ?
#
loop_
_entity_poly.entity_id
_entity_poly.type
_entity_poly.pdbx_seq_one_letter_code
_entity_poly.pdbx_strand_id
1 'polypeptide(L)'
;MENSNFLGLLTLAVFLPAFGALLIVVPVISRRYIKHVALSFVTAELLITGIIFIRYYLNRDAGLQMVDRLSWIPIDSFPVEYFLGVDGLSAPMVLLTGILGFVAIFASWNITHRIREHFAWLLILQTGVLGVFTSLDFFLFFLFWEVELVPMFFLIAIWGSGRKEYSAMKFLIFTLAGSA
;
A
#
# COMPACT_ATOMS: atom_id res chain seq x y z
N MET A 1 -19.32 -1.65 -24.96
CA MET A 1 -19.46 -3.12 -24.85
C MET A 1 -18.40 -3.59 -23.86
N GLU A 2 -18.53 -3.14 -22.61
CA GLU A 2 -19.28 -3.83 -21.55
C GLU A 2 -18.61 -5.17 -21.21
N ASN A 3 -17.55 -5.03 -20.43
CA ASN A 3 -17.06 -6.00 -19.44
C ASN A 3 -16.14 -5.20 -18.51
N SER A 4 -16.68 -4.18 -17.85
CA SER A 4 -16.12 -3.66 -16.61
C SER A 4 -16.36 -4.73 -15.54
N ASN A 5 -15.63 -5.84 -15.64
CA ASN A 5 -15.49 -6.77 -14.54
C ASN A 5 -14.63 -6.06 -13.50
N PHE A 6 -15.23 -5.07 -12.83
CA PHE A 6 -14.76 -4.59 -11.54
C PHE A 6 -14.83 -5.79 -10.62
N LEU A 7 -13.76 -6.56 -10.63
CA LEU A 7 -13.59 -7.69 -9.71
C LEU A 7 -13.30 -7.15 -8.31
N GLY A 8 -12.92 -5.86 -8.19
CA GLY A 8 -12.54 -5.22 -6.93
C GLY A 8 -11.29 -5.84 -6.33
N LEU A 9 -10.55 -6.66 -7.10
CA LEU A 9 -9.44 -7.45 -6.61
C LEU A 9 -8.24 -6.54 -6.31
N LEU A 10 -7.95 -5.57 -7.18
CA LEU A 10 -6.89 -4.59 -6.93
C LEU A 10 -7.28 -3.65 -5.81
N THR A 11 -8.52 -3.16 -5.85
CA THR A 11 -9.08 -2.34 -4.78
C THR A 11 -8.94 -3.05 -3.41
N LEU A 12 -9.29 -4.33 -3.35
CA LEU A 12 -9.13 -5.15 -2.16
C LEU A 12 -7.65 -5.29 -1.77
N ALA A 13 -6.77 -5.62 -2.71
CA ALA A 13 -5.33 -5.75 -2.44
C ALA A 13 -4.74 -4.48 -1.82
N VAL A 14 -5.06 -3.31 -2.40
CA VAL A 14 -4.55 -2.00 -1.98
C VAL A 14 -5.09 -1.62 -0.60
N PHE A 15 -6.39 -1.77 -0.34
CA PHE A 15 -7.01 -1.25 0.89
C PHE A 15 -7.10 -2.27 2.04
N LEU A 16 -6.83 -3.56 1.79
CA LEU A 16 -6.84 -4.59 2.83
C LEU A 16 -5.85 -4.28 3.99
N PRO A 17 -4.60 -3.86 3.74
CA PRO A 17 -3.70 -3.43 4.81
C PRO A 17 -4.23 -2.22 5.58
N ALA A 18 -4.75 -1.19 4.90
CA ALA A 18 -5.34 -0.01 5.55
C ALA A 18 -6.52 -0.36 6.46
N PHE A 19 -7.38 -1.31 6.06
CA PHE A 19 -8.43 -1.82 6.93
C PHE A 19 -7.86 -2.52 8.18
N GLY A 20 -6.79 -3.30 8.03
CA GLY A 20 -6.05 -3.87 9.15
C GLY A 20 -5.44 -2.82 10.07
N ALA A 21 -4.91 -1.73 9.52
CA ALA A 21 -4.38 -0.60 10.28
C ALA A 21 -5.48 0.06 11.11
N LEU A 22 -6.64 0.32 10.51
CA LEU A 22 -7.80 0.87 11.20
C LEU A 22 -8.22 -0.02 12.37
N LEU A 23 -8.32 -1.34 12.15
CA LEU A 23 -8.66 -2.31 13.19
C LEU A 23 -7.67 -2.26 14.36
N ILE A 24 -6.37 -2.16 14.07
CA ILE A 24 -5.30 -2.08 15.08
C ILE A 24 -5.37 -0.78 15.88
N VAL A 25 -5.68 0.35 15.24
CA VAL A 25 -5.76 1.66 15.89
C VAL A 25 -6.92 1.73 16.88
N VAL A 26 -8.07 1.15 16.53
CA VAL A 26 -9.22 1.08 17.44
C VAL A 26 -8.82 0.26 18.69
N PRO A 27 -9.05 0.76 19.92
CA PRO A 27 -8.57 0.13 21.15
C PRO A 27 -9.29 -1.18 21.53
N VAL A 28 -10.00 -1.81 20.59
CA VAL A 28 -10.68 -3.09 20.75
C VAL A 28 -9.68 -4.26 20.75
N ILE A 29 -8.57 -4.15 20.01
CA ILE A 29 -7.54 -5.20 19.97
C ILE A 29 -6.56 -5.05 21.14
N SER A 30 -6.47 -6.09 21.95
CA SER A 30 -5.47 -6.20 23.01
C SER A 30 -4.04 -6.21 22.45
N ARG A 31 -3.11 -5.58 23.18
CA ARG A 31 -1.70 -5.44 22.79
C ARG A 31 -1.03 -6.75 22.35
N ARG A 32 -1.41 -7.88 22.97
CA ARG A 32 -0.89 -9.22 22.66
C ARG A 32 -1.23 -9.70 21.24
N TYR A 33 -2.37 -9.27 20.68
CA TYR A 33 -2.86 -9.74 19.39
C TYR A 33 -2.52 -8.82 18.21
N ILE A 34 -2.04 -7.60 18.46
CA ILE A 34 -1.73 -6.61 17.40
C ILE A 34 -0.81 -7.20 16.32
N LYS A 35 0.26 -7.90 16.72
CA LYS A 35 1.21 -8.53 15.78
C LYS A 35 0.55 -9.61 14.93
N HIS A 36 -0.29 -10.44 15.54
CA HIS A 36 -1.00 -11.52 14.85
C HIS A 36 -2.05 -10.97 13.88
N VAL A 37 -2.73 -9.89 14.25
CA VAL A 37 -3.66 -9.19 13.36
C VAL A 37 -2.91 -8.60 12.17
N ALA A 38 -1.84 -7.84 12.39
CA ALA A 38 -1.03 -7.30 11.30
C ALA A 38 -0.50 -8.42 10.37
N LEU A 39 0.01 -9.51 10.95
CA LEU A 39 0.47 -10.67 10.20
C LEU A 39 -0.65 -11.30 9.36
N SER A 40 -1.86 -11.43 9.90
CA SER A 40 -3.00 -12.00 9.15
C SER A 40 -3.37 -11.17 7.92
N PHE A 41 -3.39 -9.84 8.05
CA PHE A 41 -3.69 -8.93 6.94
C PHE A 41 -2.63 -8.97 5.85
N VAL A 42 -1.35 -8.94 6.24
CA VAL A 42 -0.25 -9.00 5.27
C VAL A 42 -0.11 -10.38 4.63
N THR A 43 -0.42 -11.45 5.36
CA THR A 43 -0.46 -12.80 4.76
C THR A 43 -1.58 -12.90 3.72
N ALA A 44 -2.77 -12.38 4.03
CA ALA A 44 -3.88 -12.34 3.09
C ALA A 44 -3.54 -11.46 1.86
N GLU A 45 -2.90 -10.32 2.06
CA GLU A 45 -2.43 -9.45 0.99
C GLU A 45 -1.36 -10.13 0.11
N LEU A 46 -0.37 -10.82 0.69
CA LEU A 46 0.59 -11.63 -0.06
C LEU A 46 -0.06 -12.72 -0.92
N LEU A 47 -1.11 -13.38 -0.41
CA LEU A 47 -1.87 -14.35 -1.19
C LEU A 47 -2.60 -13.69 -2.36
N ILE A 48 -3.21 -12.53 -2.13
CA ILE A 48 -3.92 -11.78 -3.19
C ILE A 48 -2.93 -11.28 -4.26
N THR A 49 -1.80 -10.70 -3.87
CA THR A 49 -0.78 -10.24 -4.82
C THR A 49 -0.12 -11.40 -5.57
N GLY A 50 0.05 -12.56 -4.92
CA GLY A 50 0.43 -13.82 -5.58
C GLY A 50 -0.59 -14.28 -6.63
N ILE A 51 -1.89 -14.21 -6.32
CA ILE A 51 -2.96 -14.53 -7.27
C ILE A 51 -2.95 -13.55 -8.45
N ILE A 52 -2.79 -12.25 -8.19
CA ILE A 52 -2.69 -11.21 -9.24
C ILE A 52 -1.53 -11.53 -10.18
N PHE A 53 -0.34 -11.82 -9.64
CA PHE A 53 0.83 -12.17 -10.44
C PHE A 53 0.59 -13.42 -11.30
N ILE A 54 0.10 -14.50 -10.71
CA ILE A 54 -0.16 -15.75 -11.45
C ILE A 54 -1.19 -15.52 -12.55
N ARG A 55 -2.30 -14.80 -12.26
CA ARG A 55 -3.33 -14.50 -13.26
C ARG A 55 -2.80 -13.66 -14.41
N TYR A 56 -1.97 -12.66 -14.12
CA TYR A 56 -1.38 -11.79 -15.13
C TYR A 56 -0.53 -12.61 -16.12
N TYR A 57 0.33 -13.50 -15.62
CA TYR A 57 1.23 -14.30 -16.45
C TYR A 57 0.58 -15.52 -17.12
N LEU A 58 -0.51 -16.06 -16.56
CA LEU A 58 -1.29 -17.13 -17.22
C LEU A 58 -2.08 -16.60 -18.41
N ASN A 59 -2.57 -15.36 -18.32
CA ASN A 59 -3.17 -14.67 -19.44
C ASN A 59 -2.07 -14.26 -20.42
N ARG A 60 -2.04 -14.88 -21.60
CA ARG A 60 -1.03 -14.62 -22.64
C ARG A 60 -1.24 -13.30 -23.38
N ASP A 61 -2.22 -12.51 -22.96
CA ASP A 61 -2.51 -11.21 -23.55
C ASP A 61 -1.54 -10.16 -23.02
N ALA A 62 -0.86 -9.50 -23.95
CA ALA A 62 0.00 -8.37 -23.62
C ALA A 62 -0.86 -7.13 -23.29
N GLY A 63 -0.51 -6.43 -22.23
CA GLY A 63 -1.08 -5.13 -21.89
C GLY A 63 -1.72 -5.10 -20.51
N LEU A 64 -2.60 -4.12 -20.33
CA LEU A 64 -3.22 -3.83 -19.05
C LEU A 64 -4.29 -4.87 -18.71
N GLN A 65 -4.23 -5.43 -17.51
CA GLN A 65 -5.18 -6.41 -16.99
C GLN A 65 -5.71 -6.00 -15.60
N MET A 66 -6.78 -6.68 -15.16
CA MET A 66 -7.38 -6.50 -13.82
C MET A 66 -7.74 -5.06 -13.50
N VAL A 67 -8.48 -4.41 -14.42
CA VAL A 67 -8.79 -2.99 -14.32
C VAL A 67 -9.98 -2.74 -13.38
N ASP A 68 -9.74 -1.92 -12.35
CA ASP A 68 -10.76 -1.32 -11.51
C ASP A 68 -10.85 0.18 -11.89
N ARG A 69 -11.91 0.58 -12.61
CA ARG A 69 -12.08 1.96 -13.11
C ARG A 69 -13.42 2.56 -12.71
N LEU A 70 -13.40 3.68 -12.01
CA LEU A 70 -14.57 4.46 -11.61
C LEU A 70 -14.31 5.95 -11.81
N SER A 71 -15.30 6.71 -12.27
CA SER A 71 -15.21 8.18 -12.29
C SER A 71 -15.24 8.69 -10.85
N TRP A 72 -14.28 9.53 -10.47
CA TRP A 72 -14.15 10.01 -9.09
C TRP A 72 -14.47 11.50 -8.95
N ILE A 73 -13.74 12.38 -9.65
CA ILE A 73 -13.98 13.83 -9.63
C ILE A 73 -14.19 14.31 -11.08
N PRO A 74 -15.44 14.62 -11.47
CA PRO A 74 -15.72 15.13 -12.81
C PRO A 74 -15.37 16.62 -12.87
N ILE A 75 -14.11 16.93 -13.19
CA ILE A 75 -13.67 18.29 -13.53
C ILE A 75 -13.68 18.38 -15.06
N ASP A 76 -14.41 19.34 -15.62
CA ASP A 76 -14.64 19.46 -17.07
C ASP A 76 -13.34 19.54 -17.90
N SER A 77 -12.24 20.01 -17.31
CA SER A 77 -10.93 20.12 -17.95
C SER A 77 -9.97 18.97 -17.65
N PHE A 78 -10.20 18.20 -16.58
CA PHE A 78 -9.31 17.12 -16.13
C PHE A 78 -10.10 16.09 -15.31
N PRO A 79 -10.78 15.12 -15.94
CA PRO A 79 -11.55 14.13 -15.21
C PRO A 79 -10.60 13.25 -14.41
N VAL A 80 -10.71 13.31 -13.08
CA VAL A 80 -9.95 12.43 -12.18
C VAL A 80 -10.70 11.11 -12.07
N GLU A 81 -10.00 10.02 -12.36
CA GLU A 81 -10.56 8.69 -12.30
C GLU A 81 -9.90 7.88 -11.18
N TYR A 82 -10.71 7.09 -10.47
CA TYR A 82 -10.18 5.96 -9.72
C TYR A 82 -9.86 4.87 -10.74
N PHE A 83 -8.63 4.88 -11.27
CA PHE A 83 -8.19 3.95 -12.30
C PHE A 83 -7.00 3.15 -11.79
N LEU A 84 -7.28 1.92 -11.36
CA LEU A 84 -6.27 0.91 -11.06
C LEU A 84 -6.18 -0.13 -12.16
N GLY A 85 -4.99 -0.66 -12.37
CA GLY A 85 -4.75 -1.81 -13.23
C GLY A 85 -3.35 -2.37 -13.03
N VAL A 86 -3.08 -3.51 -13.66
CA VAL A 86 -1.79 -4.17 -13.60
C VAL A 86 -1.27 -4.45 -15.00
N ASP A 87 -0.06 -4.00 -15.29
CA ASP A 87 0.69 -4.29 -16.50
C ASP A 87 1.94 -5.15 -16.19
N GLY A 88 2.80 -5.34 -17.19
CA GLY A 88 3.96 -6.22 -17.07
C GLY A 88 5.04 -5.72 -16.12
N LEU A 89 5.07 -4.42 -15.83
CA LEU A 89 5.99 -3.82 -14.87
C LEU A 89 5.37 -3.81 -13.46
N SER A 90 4.08 -3.52 -13.38
CA SER A 90 3.32 -3.44 -12.13
C SER A 90 3.17 -4.81 -11.48
N ALA A 91 2.92 -5.87 -12.26
CA ALA A 91 2.70 -7.22 -11.74
C ALA A 91 3.84 -7.72 -10.80
N PRO A 92 5.13 -7.71 -11.21
CA PRO A 92 6.21 -8.11 -10.31
C PRO A 92 6.39 -7.15 -9.13
N MET A 93 6.12 -5.85 -9.29
CA MET A 93 6.23 -4.88 -8.19
C MET A 93 5.15 -5.08 -7.14
N VAL A 94 3.91 -5.36 -7.55
CA VAL A 94 2.79 -5.69 -6.65
C VAL A 94 3.10 -6.95 -5.84
N LEU A 95 3.63 -8.00 -6.47
CA LEU A 95 4.05 -9.21 -5.76
C LEU A 95 5.21 -8.93 -4.78
N LEU A 96 6.22 -8.16 -5.23
CA LEU A 96 7.36 -7.80 -4.41
C LEU A 96 6.93 -7.02 -3.17
N THR A 97 6.01 -6.07 -3.32
CA THR A 97 5.43 -5.31 -2.20
C THR A 97 4.80 -6.25 -1.17
N GLY A 98 3.98 -7.21 -1.60
CA GLY A 98 3.39 -8.21 -0.70
C GLY A 98 4.43 -9.04 0.05
N ILE A 99 5.50 -9.48 -0.64
CA ILE A 99 6.61 -10.24 -0.04
C ILE A 99 7.33 -9.37 1.00
N LEU A 100 7.67 -8.13 0.65
CA LEU A 100 8.38 -7.21 1.53
C LEU A 100 7.55 -6.83 2.75
N GLY A 101 6.25 -6.59 2.59
CA GLY A 101 5.34 -6.36 3.71
C GLY A 101 5.36 -7.53 4.68
N PHE A 102 5.26 -8.77 4.17
CA PHE A 102 5.29 -9.97 5.00
C PHE A 102 6.58 -10.08 5.79
N VAL A 103 7.73 -9.90 5.12
CA VAL A 103 9.04 -9.89 5.75
C VAL A 103 9.17 -8.75 6.77
N ALA A 104 8.63 -7.57 6.48
CA ALA A 104 8.70 -6.40 7.37
C ALA A 104 7.98 -6.64 8.71
N ILE A 105 6.86 -7.37 8.71
CA ILE A 105 6.16 -7.76 9.94
C ILE A 105 7.04 -8.67 10.81
N PHE A 106 7.69 -9.67 10.21
CA PHE A 106 8.61 -10.56 10.94
C PHE A 106 9.87 -9.84 11.41
N ALA A 107 10.45 -8.96 10.58
CA ALA A 107 11.59 -8.14 10.97
C ALA A 107 11.25 -7.21 12.14
N SER A 108 10.01 -6.74 12.21
CA SER A 108 9.49 -5.88 13.29
C SER A 108 8.99 -6.65 14.51
N TRP A 109 9.14 -7.98 14.59
CA TRP A 109 8.52 -8.78 15.63
C TRP A 109 9.01 -8.45 17.04
N ASN A 110 10.23 -7.92 17.18
CA ASN A 110 10.80 -7.55 18.49
C ASN A 110 10.43 -6.13 18.95
N ILE A 111 9.68 -5.36 18.16
CA ILE A 111 9.22 -4.03 18.58
C ILE A 111 8.20 -4.17 19.72
N THR A 112 8.46 -3.46 20.82
CA THR A 112 7.61 -3.45 22.02
C THR A 112 7.06 -2.06 22.33
N HIS A 113 7.84 -1.00 22.15
CA HIS A 113 7.41 0.38 22.37
C HIS A 113 6.44 0.86 21.26
N ARG A 114 5.32 1.50 21.66
CA ARG A 114 4.27 2.02 20.75
C ARG A 114 3.82 1.03 19.67
N ILE A 115 3.69 -0.24 20.05
CA ILE A 115 3.44 -1.36 19.14
C ILE A 115 2.24 -1.14 18.19
N ARG A 116 1.16 -0.54 18.67
CA ARG A 116 -0.06 -0.29 17.89
C ARG A 116 0.23 0.61 16.69
N GLU A 117 0.92 1.70 16.96
CA GLU A 117 1.26 2.69 15.94
C GLU A 117 2.28 2.15 14.95
N HIS A 118 3.28 1.38 15.42
CA HIS A 118 4.28 0.78 14.54
C HIS A 118 3.63 -0.09 13.46
N PHE A 119 2.78 -1.02 13.87
CA PHE A 119 2.11 -1.93 12.95
C PHE A 119 1.01 -1.24 12.12
N ALA A 120 0.33 -0.22 12.66
CA ALA A 120 -0.60 0.59 11.88
C ALA A 120 0.12 1.35 10.76
N TRP A 121 1.23 2.01 11.06
CA TRP A 121 2.01 2.73 10.04
C TRP A 121 2.61 1.79 9.00
N LEU A 122 3.12 0.61 9.39
CA LEU A 122 3.57 -0.39 8.42
C LEU A 122 2.47 -0.83 7.46
N LEU A 123 1.24 -1.02 7.95
CA LEU A 123 0.10 -1.41 7.12
C LEU A 123 -0.35 -0.27 6.20
N ILE A 124 -0.38 0.98 6.67
CA ILE A 124 -0.70 2.14 5.82
C ILE A 124 0.39 2.33 4.75
N LEU A 125 1.66 2.15 5.10
CA LEU A 125 2.77 2.17 4.14
C LEU A 125 2.54 1.15 3.03
N GLN A 126 2.16 -0.08 3.37
CA GLN A 126 1.85 -1.13 2.40
C GLN A 126 0.74 -0.73 1.43
N THR A 127 -0.33 -0.10 1.94
CA THR A 127 -1.41 0.45 1.09
C THR A 127 -0.90 1.54 0.15
N GLY A 128 -0.05 2.45 0.63
CA GLY A 128 0.57 3.49 -0.19
C GLY A 128 1.37 2.90 -1.36
N VAL A 129 2.32 2.02 -1.05
CA VAL A 129 3.22 1.40 -2.05
C VAL A 129 2.43 0.57 -3.07
N LEU A 130 1.43 -0.22 -2.64
CA LEU A 130 0.56 -0.95 -3.59
C LEU A 130 -0.25 -0.02 -4.48
N GLY A 131 -0.77 1.07 -3.92
CA GLY A 131 -1.51 2.08 -4.67
C GLY A 131 -0.64 2.74 -5.74
N VAL A 132 0.62 3.07 -5.43
CA VAL A 132 1.59 3.63 -6.38
C VAL A 132 1.79 2.70 -7.59
N PHE A 133 1.98 1.40 -7.35
CA PHE A 133 2.23 0.43 -8.44
C PHE A 133 0.98 0.02 -9.21
N THR A 134 -0.22 0.32 -8.73
CA THR A 134 -1.48 -0.07 -9.40
C THR A 134 -2.20 1.10 -10.04
N SER A 135 -1.85 2.35 -9.69
CA SER A 135 -2.53 3.54 -10.20
C SER A 135 -2.12 3.89 -11.62
N LEU A 136 -3.11 4.16 -12.47
CA LEU A 136 -2.91 4.58 -13.87
C LEU A 136 -3.39 6.01 -14.15
N ASP A 137 -4.05 6.64 -13.18
CA ASP A 137 -4.37 8.07 -13.20
C ASP A 137 -3.27 8.86 -12.46
N PHE A 138 -2.83 9.98 -13.04
CA PHE A 138 -1.74 10.79 -12.48
C PHE A 138 -2.06 11.38 -11.10
N PHE A 139 -3.30 11.82 -10.89
CA PHE A 139 -3.70 12.37 -9.60
C PHE A 139 -3.78 11.27 -8.54
N LEU A 140 -4.34 10.12 -8.90
CA LEU A 140 -4.40 8.96 -7.99
C LEU A 140 -3.00 8.44 -7.64
N PHE A 141 -2.11 8.36 -8.63
CA PHE A 141 -0.70 8.01 -8.43
C PHE A 141 -0.03 8.98 -7.45
N PHE A 142 -0.15 10.29 -7.69
CA PHE A 142 0.43 11.30 -6.81
C PHE A 142 -0.15 11.23 -5.39
N LEU A 143 -1.45 10.95 -5.25
CA LEU A 143 -2.07 10.78 -3.95
C LEU A 143 -1.45 9.61 -3.18
N PHE A 144 -1.30 8.44 -3.80
CA PHE A 144 -0.66 7.29 -3.15
C PHE A 144 0.82 7.55 -2.83
N TRP A 145 1.53 8.23 -3.73
CA TRP A 145 2.91 8.65 -3.55
C TRP A 145 3.08 9.55 -2.31
N GLU A 146 2.19 10.51 -2.10
CA GLU A 146 2.22 11.37 -0.92
C GLU A 146 1.75 10.64 0.35
N VAL A 147 0.78 9.73 0.22
CA VAL A 147 0.28 8.93 1.35
C VAL A 147 1.37 8.03 1.93
N GLU A 148 2.28 7.46 1.13
CA GLU A 148 3.36 6.62 1.66
C GLU A 148 4.45 7.40 2.42
N LEU A 149 4.63 8.70 2.14
CA LEU A 149 5.61 9.55 2.83
C LEU A 149 5.29 9.71 4.31
N VAL A 150 4.00 9.84 4.65
CA VAL A 150 3.54 10.07 6.01
C VAL A 150 3.90 8.90 6.95
N PRO A 151 3.55 7.62 6.64
CA PRO A 151 4.02 6.46 7.39
C PRO A 151 5.53 6.35 7.48
N MET A 152 6.26 6.56 6.36
CA MET A 152 7.72 6.48 6.36
C MET A 152 8.33 7.49 7.33
N PHE A 153 7.85 8.73 7.32
CA PHE A 153 8.28 9.76 8.24
C PHE A 153 8.12 9.33 9.70
N PHE A 154 6.95 8.82 10.10
CA PHE A 154 6.71 8.38 11.48
C PHE A 154 7.51 7.14 11.86
N LEU A 155 7.63 6.17 10.96
CA LEU A 155 8.42 4.96 11.18
C LEU A 155 9.89 5.31 11.47
N ILE A 156 10.45 6.25 10.69
CA ILE A 156 11.83 6.73 10.88
C ILE A 156 11.92 7.58 12.16
N ALA A 157 11.06 8.56 12.35
CA ALA A 157 11.17 9.52 13.47
C ALA A 157 11.02 8.85 14.85
N ILE A 158 10.17 7.82 14.96
CA ILE A 158 9.88 7.19 16.26
C ILE A 158 10.78 5.97 16.50
N TRP A 159 10.94 5.07 15.51
CA TRP A 159 11.66 3.79 15.66
C TRP A 159 13.03 3.74 14.98
N GLY A 160 13.41 4.78 14.24
CA GLY A 160 14.76 4.88 13.64
C GLY A 160 15.88 4.97 14.68
N SER A 161 17.11 4.69 14.25
CA SER A 161 18.32 4.74 15.08
C SER A 161 19.12 6.03 14.85
N GLY A 162 19.99 6.38 15.81
CA GLY A 162 20.83 7.58 15.70
C GLY A 162 20.04 8.89 15.74
N ARG A 163 20.31 9.80 14.79
CA ARG A 163 19.65 11.12 14.68
C ARG A 163 18.32 11.02 13.94
N LYS A 164 17.41 10.18 14.45
CA LYS A 164 16.18 9.76 13.77
C LYS A 164 15.25 10.90 13.32
N GLU A 165 15.07 11.93 14.14
CA GLU A 165 14.23 13.10 13.79
C GLU A 165 14.83 13.91 12.64
N TYR A 166 16.15 14.13 12.68
CA TYR A 166 16.87 14.78 11.59
C TYR A 166 16.80 13.96 10.29
N SER A 167 16.99 12.65 10.37
CA SER A 167 16.89 11.74 9.22
C SER A 167 15.48 11.73 8.63
N ALA A 168 14.43 11.69 9.46
CA ALA A 168 13.04 11.74 9.02
C ALA A 168 12.69 13.07 8.35
N MET A 169 13.13 14.20 8.94
CA MET A 169 12.91 15.52 8.35
C MET A 169 13.65 15.67 7.02
N LYS A 170 14.88 15.17 6.93
CA LYS A 170 15.65 15.16 5.68
C LYS A 170 14.94 14.31 4.63
N PHE A 171 14.51 13.09 4.97
CA PHE A 171 13.72 12.25 4.07
C PHE A 171 12.51 13.01 3.53
N LEU A 172 11.69 13.60 4.42
CA LEU A 172 10.48 14.31 4.01
C LEU A 172 10.78 15.51 3.09
N ILE A 173 11.74 16.37 3.44
CA ILE A 173 12.08 17.56 2.65
C ILE A 173 12.61 17.16 1.28
N PHE A 174 13.53 16.19 1.20
CA PHE A 174 14.10 15.78 -0.09
C PHE A 174 13.06 15.10 -0.99
N THR A 175 12.14 14.31 -0.43
CA THR A 175 11.11 13.65 -1.23
C THR A 175 10.03 14.63 -1.69
N LEU A 176 9.55 15.52 -0.81
CA LEU A 176 8.57 16.57 -1.19
C LEU A 176 9.14 17.56 -2.19
N ALA A 177 10.39 17.99 -2.02
CA ALA A 177 11.04 18.88 -2.97
C ALA A 177 11.32 18.20 -4.32
N GLY A 178 11.37 16.87 -4.35
CA GLY A 178 11.49 16.09 -5.59
C GLY A 178 10.15 15.79 -6.25
N SER A 179 9.04 15.79 -5.50
CA SER A 179 7.68 15.54 -6.01
C SER A 179 6.94 16.82 -6.45
N ALA A 180 7.31 17.99 -5.90
CA ALA A 180 6.77 19.31 -6.25
C ALA A 180 7.41 19.92 -7.50
#